data_AF-A0A521QXE0-F1
#
_entry.id   AF-A0A521QXE0-F1
#
_cell.length_a   1.000
_cell.length_b   1.000
_cell.length_c   1.000
_cell.angle_alpha   90.00
_cell.angle_beta   90.00
_cell.angle_gamma   90.00
#
_symmetry.space_group_name_H-M   'P 1'
#
loop_
_entity.id
_entity.type
_entity.pdbx_description
1 polymer ?
#
loop_
_entity_poly.entity_id
_entity_poly.type
_entity_poly.pdbx_seq_one_letter_code
_entity_poly.pdbx_strand_id
1 'polypeptide(L)'
;MNSGSLTTISFCLLGMALAPAALAQAPKSAVDVTATTGAPEFRDPKSGMVWTPENVGQGGKPILPEDHAFDPTSQTAPAQGVVQRVTPRPVGSVPITAGPTVPIVNMENPTLRAVPGQRWQVVLYLNNNSSNPVEPVVECRFTNGGNLVTDTRAMASQIGPGVRAGIAVMGPRVNYFVDRASCQVASP
;
A
#
# COMPACT_ATOMS: atom_id res chain seq x y z
N MET A 1 -45.05 38.97 -56.23
CA MET A 1 -43.59 38.78 -56.16
C MET A 1 -43.01 40.08 -55.63
N ASN A 2 -42.81 40.19 -54.31
CA ASN A 2 -42.23 41.38 -53.68
C ASN A 2 -40.80 41.05 -53.25
N SER A 3 -39.86 41.79 -53.82
CA SER A 3 -38.44 41.82 -53.49
C SER A 3 -38.15 43.05 -52.62
N GLY A 4 -37.16 42.94 -51.72
CA GLY A 4 -36.48 44.08 -51.09
C GLY A 4 -36.72 44.16 -49.57
N SER A 5 -35.94 43.49 -48.71
CA SER A 5 -34.57 43.86 -48.25
C SER A 5 -34.61 44.96 -47.18
N LEU A 6 -34.61 44.58 -45.89
CA LEU A 6 -33.47 44.54 -44.95
C LEU A 6 -33.16 45.88 -44.29
N THR A 7 -33.47 46.01 -43.00
CA THR A 7 -32.61 46.76 -42.06
C THR A 7 -32.93 46.42 -40.60
N THR A 8 -31.88 45.94 -39.92
CA THR A 8 -31.53 46.14 -38.50
C THR A 8 -32.41 45.50 -37.42
N ILE A 9 -31.93 44.38 -36.87
CA ILE A 9 -32.32 43.92 -35.53
C ILE A 9 -31.07 43.88 -34.65
N SER A 10 -31.20 44.55 -33.50
CA SER A 10 -30.23 44.69 -32.43
C SER A 10 -29.65 43.36 -31.94
N PHE A 11 -28.33 43.35 -31.77
CA PHE A 11 -27.63 42.36 -30.96
C PHE A 11 -27.98 42.57 -29.48
N CYS A 12 -28.75 41.65 -28.90
CA CYS A 12 -28.84 41.49 -27.45
C CYS A 12 -27.52 40.90 -26.93
N LEU A 13 -26.74 41.70 -26.21
CA LEU A 13 -25.63 41.24 -25.37
C LEU A 13 -26.22 40.49 -24.16
N LEU A 14 -26.16 39.15 -24.18
CA LEU A 14 -26.30 38.35 -22.97
C LEU A 14 -25.02 38.49 -22.14
N GLY A 15 -25.11 39.16 -20.99
CA GLY A 15 -24.08 39.14 -19.97
C GLY A 15 -23.98 37.75 -19.34
N MET A 16 -22.91 37.02 -19.63
CA MET A 16 -22.52 35.85 -18.86
C MET A 16 -21.75 36.30 -17.62
N ALA A 17 -22.40 36.30 -16.46
CA ALA A 17 -21.73 36.42 -15.18
C ALA A 17 -21.01 35.10 -14.87
N LEU A 18 -19.68 35.12 -14.85
CA LEU A 18 -18.86 34.02 -14.34
C LEU A 18 -18.94 34.02 -12.81
N ALA A 19 -19.59 33.02 -12.22
CA ALA A 19 -19.48 32.74 -10.80
C ALA A 19 -18.15 32.02 -10.52
N PRO A 20 -17.32 32.46 -9.55
CA PRO A 20 -16.17 31.68 -9.14
C PRO A 20 -16.63 30.46 -8.33
N ALA A 21 -16.21 29.27 -8.76
CA ALA A 21 -16.34 28.04 -7.99
C ALA A 21 -15.46 28.15 -6.74
N ALA A 22 -16.07 28.39 -5.59
CA ALA A 22 -15.41 28.26 -4.29
C ALA A 22 -15.10 26.78 -4.04
N LEU A 23 -13.83 26.40 -4.16
CA LEU A 23 -13.33 25.11 -3.71
C LEU A 23 -13.48 25.05 -2.18
N ALA A 24 -14.47 24.30 -1.72
CA ALA A 24 -14.59 23.90 -0.32
C ALA A 24 -13.42 22.95 0.01
N GLN A 25 -12.29 23.52 0.42
CA GLN A 25 -11.23 22.78 1.09
C GLN A 25 -11.74 22.41 2.48
N ALA A 26 -12.16 21.14 2.63
CA ALA A 26 -12.37 20.57 3.95
C ALA A 26 -11.09 20.78 4.78
N PRO A 27 -11.19 21.25 6.04
CA PRO A 27 -10.03 21.40 6.89
C PRO A 27 -9.46 20.00 7.17
N LYS A 28 -8.38 19.65 6.47
CA LYS A 28 -7.48 18.61 6.96
C LYS A 28 -7.03 19.12 8.33
N SER A 29 -7.27 18.34 9.39
CA SER A 29 -6.54 18.52 10.64
C SER A 29 -5.07 18.21 10.39
N ALA A 30 -4.38 19.14 9.76
CA ALA A 30 -2.94 19.28 9.87
C ALA A 30 -2.74 20.06 11.16
N VAL A 31 -2.28 19.37 12.20
CA VAL A 31 -1.58 20.08 13.25
C VAL A 31 -0.38 20.70 12.55
N ASP A 32 -0.41 22.02 12.36
CA ASP A 32 0.75 22.80 11.94
C ASP A 32 1.79 22.63 13.05
N VAL A 33 2.63 21.62 12.93
CA VAL A 33 3.86 21.54 13.71
C VAL A 33 4.79 22.53 13.04
N THR A 34 4.77 23.78 13.52
CA THR A 34 5.85 24.73 13.26
C THR A 34 7.14 24.00 13.60
N ALA A 35 7.92 23.62 12.58
CA ALA A 35 9.22 23.00 12.79
C ALA A 35 10.11 24.07 13.44
N THR A 36 10.16 24.08 14.77
CA THR A 36 11.18 24.80 15.51
C THR A 36 12.53 24.32 14.99
N THR A 37 13.40 25.26 14.63
CA THR A 37 14.78 25.01 14.20
C THR A 37 15.64 24.55 15.38
N GLY A 38 15.26 23.43 15.99
CA GLY A 38 15.93 22.74 17.09
C GLY A 38 15.65 21.25 16.97
N ALA A 39 16.53 20.40 17.50
CA ALA A 39 16.31 18.95 17.51
C ALA A 39 14.92 18.64 18.13
N PRO A 40 14.22 17.57 17.69
CA PRO A 40 12.93 17.21 18.27
C PRO A 40 13.12 16.85 19.76
N GLU A 41 12.59 17.69 20.64
CA GLU A 41 12.65 17.48 22.10
C GLU A 41 11.29 17.02 22.64
N PHE A 42 11.27 15.94 23.41
CA PHE A 42 10.08 15.48 24.13
C PHE A 42 10.25 15.71 25.63
N ARG A 43 9.49 16.65 26.19
CA ARG A 43 9.45 16.87 27.64
C ARG A 43 8.43 15.93 28.29
N ASP A 44 8.89 15.00 29.12
CA ASP A 44 8.00 14.15 29.90
C ASP A 44 7.25 15.01 30.94
N PRO A 45 5.90 15.08 30.90
CA PRO A 45 5.11 15.89 31.82
C PRO A 45 5.16 15.41 33.27
N LYS A 46 5.57 14.16 33.54
CA LYS A 46 5.62 13.62 34.91
C LYS A 46 6.98 13.80 35.56
N SER A 47 8.07 13.58 34.83
CA SER A 47 9.44 13.75 35.37
C SER A 47 10.04 15.13 35.08
N GLY A 48 9.45 15.90 34.16
CA GLY A 48 10.00 17.16 33.67
C GLY A 48 11.25 16.98 32.80
N MET A 49 11.66 15.74 32.52
CA MET A 49 12.87 15.43 31.77
C MET A 49 12.68 15.73 30.30
N VAL A 50 13.66 16.40 29.70
CA VAL A 50 13.69 16.70 28.27
C VAL A 50 14.48 15.62 27.56
N TRP A 51 13.79 14.86 26.73
CA TRP A 51 14.37 13.84 25.88
C TRP A 51 14.76 14.45 24.54
N THR A 52 16.04 14.45 24.23
CA THR A 52 16.64 14.86 22.97
C THR A 52 17.17 13.61 22.24
N PRO A 53 17.36 13.65 20.91
CA PRO A 53 17.96 12.52 20.18
C PRO A 53 19.29 12.02 20.76
N GLU A 54 20.02 12.91 21.43
CA GLU A 54 21.32 12.63 22.04
C GLU A 54 21.21 11.97 23.42
N ASN A 55 20.10 12.12 24.16
CA ASN A 55 19.96 11.59 25.52
C ASN A 55 18.91 10.49 25.68
N VAL A 56 18.06 10.27 24.67
CA VAL A 56 17.12 9.14 24.64
C VAL A 56 17.87 7.81 24.73
N GLY A 57 17.51 6.99 25.72
CA GLY A 57 18.19 5.70 25.98
C GLY A 57 19.57 5.81 26.65
N GLN A 58 20.06 7.02 26.95
CA GLN A 58 21.40 7.26 27.53
C GLN A 58 21.38 7.62 29.02
N GLY A 59 20.39 7.14 29.78
CA GLY A 59 20.17 7.51 31.20
C GLY A 59 21.26 7.07 32.19
N GLY A 60 22.48 6.77 31.75
CA GLY A 60 23.65 6.42 32.57
C GLY A 60 23.54 5.11 33.36
N LYS A 61 22.38 4.45 33.29
CA LYS A 61 22.14 3.12 33.83
C LYS A 61 22.46 2.09 32.75
N PRO A 62 23.16 1.00 33.08
CA PRO A 62 23.26 -0.15 32.18
C PRO A 62 21.85 -0.54 31.73
N ILE A 63 21.65 -0.63 30.42
CA ILE A 63 20.38 -1.09 29.86
C ILE A 63 20.27 -2.58 30.20
N LEU A 64 19.28 -2.94 31.02
CA LEU A 64 19.01 -4.33 31.36
C LEU A 64 18.64 -5.09 30.07
N PRO A 65 18.94 -6.39 29.93
CA PRO A 65 18.63 -7.14 28.71
C PRO A 65 17.18 -7.01 28.24
N GLU A 66 16.23 -6.89 29.16
CA GLU A 66 14.80 -6.64 28.89
C GLU A 66 14.49 -5.25 28.31
N ASP A 67 15.36 -4.28 28.55
CA ASP A 67 15.25 -2.90 28.06
C ASP A 67 16.05 -2.69 26.76
N HIS A 68 16.70 -3.75 26.23
CA HIS A 68 17.39 -3.68 24.94
C HIS A 68 16.37 -3.47 23.83
N ALA A 69 16.71 -2.61 22.87
CA ALA A 69 15.91 -2.48 21.66
C ALA A 69 15.79 -3.85 20.96
N PHE A 70 14.68 -4.06 20.26
CA PHE A 70 14.45 -5.30 19.52
C PHE A 70 15.59 -5.57 18.53
N ASP A 71 16.30 -6.68 18.73
CA ASP A 71 17.28 -7.18 17.78
C ASP A 71 16.59 -8.16 16.80
N PRO A 72 16.43 -7.78 15.51
CA PRO A 72 15.76 -8.64 14.53
C PRO A 72 16.52 -9.95 14.27
N THR A 73 17.84 -9.99 14.50
CA THR A 73 18.66 -11.19 14.28
C THR A 73 18.53 -12.22 15.39
N SER A 74 18.10 -11.79 16.58
CA SER A 74 17.86 -12.65 17.74
C SER A 74 16.56 -13.47 17.64
N GLN A 75 15.65 -13.09 16.73
CA GLN A 75 14.38 -13.78 16.55
C GLN A 75 14.59 -15.15 15.89
N THR A 76 14.30 -16.21 16.64
CA THR A 76 14.22 -17.57 16.09
C THR A 76 12.78 -17.87 15.69
N ALA A 77 12.52 -17.95 14.38
CA ALA A 77 11.23 -18.40 13.85
C ALA A 77 11.40 -19.74 13.13
N PRO A 78 10.48 -20.70 13.29
CA PRO A 78 10.49 -21.90 12.48
C PRO A 78 10.16 -21.49 11.04
N ALA A 79 11.13 -21.60 10.13
CA ALA A 79 10.91 -21.36 8.71
C ALA A 79 9.91 -22.39 8.16
N GLN A 80 8.65 -21.98 8.03
CA GLN A 80 7.55 -22.82 7.57
C GLN A 80 7.19 -22.50 6.13
N GLY A 81 6.93 -23.54 5.34
CA GLY A 81 6.29 -23.43 4.03
C GLY A 81 4.76 -23.55 4.18
N VAL A 82 4.02 -22.58 3.66
CA VAL A 82 2.55 -22.54 3.74
C VAL A 82 1.98 -22.51 2.32
N VAL A 83 0.99 -23.36 2.06
CA VAL A 83 0.18 -23.27 0.83
C VAL A 83 -1.19 -22.70 1.20
N GLN A 84 -1.65 -21.70 0.46
CA GLN A 84 -2.96 -21.10 0.66
C GLN A 84 -3.70 -20.96 -0.68
N ARG A 85 -5.03 -21.12 -0.64
CA ARG A 85 -5.90 -20.72 -1.74
C ARG A 85 -6.38 -19.30 -1.47
N VAL A 86 -6.27 -18.43 -2.47
CA VAL A 86 -6.71 -17.03 -2.35
C VAL A 86 -7.77 -16.72 -3.40
N THR A 87 -8.78 -15.95 -2.99
CA THR A 87 -9.84 -15.51 -3.90
C THR A 87 -9.52 -14.09 -4.36
N PRO A 88 -9.23 -13.88 -5.66
CA PRO A 88 -9.02 -12.55 -6.22
C PRO A 88 -10.31 -11.74 -6.19
N ARG A 89 -10.16 -10.45 -5.89
CA ARG A 89 -11.24 -9.47 -6.00
C ARG A 89 -10.97 -8.57 -7.19
N PRO A 90 -11.80 -8.57 -8.24
CA PRO A 90 -11.67 -7.62 -9.33
C PRO A 90 -11.72 -6.18 -8.81
N VAL A 91 -10.75 -5.37 -9.21
CA VAL A 91 -10.62 -3.95 -8.82
C VAL A 91 -10.47 -3.02 -10.02
N GLY A 92 -10.36 -3.57 -11.23
CA GLY A 92 -10.27 -2.80 -12.46
C GLY A 92 -9.96 -3.66 -13.67
N SER A 93 -9.58 -3.00 -14.75
CA SER A 93 -9.18 -3.62 -16.01
C SER A 93 -7.78 -3.18 -16.42
N VAL A 94 -7.08 -4.01 -17.19
CA VAL A 94 -5.79 -3.74 -17.79
C VAL A 94 -5.84 -4.04 -19.30
N PRO A 95 -5.04 -3.33 -20.12
CA PRO A 95 -4.92 -3.66 -21.54
C PRO A 95 -4.40 -5.08 -21.73
N ILE A 96 -4.97 -5.80 -22.70
CA ILE A 96 -4.44 -7.07 -23.16
C ILE A 96 -3.24 -6.76 -24.05
N THR A 97 -2.06 -7.15 -23.60
CA THR A 97 -0.79 -6.93 -24.32
C THR A 97 -0.14 -8.23 -24.76
N ALA A 98 -0.58 -9.37 -24.24
CA ALA A 98 -0.12 -10.69 -24.66
C ALA A 98 -0.92 -11.19 -25.88
N GLY A 99 -0.23 -11.91 -26.77
CA GLY A 99 -0.88 -12.67 -27.85
C GLY A 99 -1.80 -13.79 -27.32
N PRO A 100 -2.62 -14.40 -28.20
CA PRO A 100 -3.66 -15.36 -27.80
C PRO A 100 -3.18 -16.65 -27.13
N THR A 101 -1.87 -16.94 -27.19
CA THR A 101 -1.27 -18.18 -26.65
C THR A 101 -0.34 -17.95 -25.46
N VAL A 102 -0.13 -16.70 -25.02
CA VAL A 102 0.84 -16.38 -23.96
C VAL A 102 0.10 -15.90 -22.71
N PRO A 103 0.05 -16.69 -21.63
CA PRO A 103 -0.44 -16.19 -20.35
C PRO A 103 0.57 -15.18 -19.79
N ILE A 104 0.08 -13.99 -19.43
CA ILE A 104 0.88 -12.94 -18.79
C ILE A 104 0.13 -12.44 -17.57
N VAL A 105 0.74 -12.62 -16.42
CA VAL A 105 0.30 -12.03 -15.16
C VAL A 105 1.39 -11.13 -14.62
N ASN A 106 1.08 -9.83 -14.53
CA ASN A 106 1.97 -8.85 -13.91
C ASN A 106 1.53 -8.59 -12.47
N MET A 107 2.48 -8.53 -11.55
CA MET A 107 2.24 -8.24 -10.14
C MET A 107 2.61 -6.80 -9.81
N GLU A 108 1.78 -6.12 -9.03
CA GLU A 108 1.99 -4.72 -8.65
C GLU A 108 1.72 -4.44 -7.17
N ASN A 109 2.42 -3.43 -6.66
CA ASN A 109 2.26 -2.81 -5.34
C ASN A 109 2.15 -3.80 -4.16
N PRO A 110 3.07 -4.77 -4.01
CA PRO A 110 3.07 -5.63 -2.84
C PRO A 110 3.30 -4.78 -1.58
N THR A 111 2.31 -4.75 -0.70
CA THR A 111 2.35 -3.95 0.53
C THR A 111 2.21 -4.85 1.74
N LEU A 112 3.27 -4.91 2.56
CA LEU A 112 3.28 -5.61 3.83
C LEU A 112 2.49 -4.84 4.89
N ARG A 113 1.61 -5.53 5.61
CA ARG A 113 0.83 -4.97 6.73
C ARG A 113 0.70 -6.01 7.85
N ALA A 114 0.74 -5.55 9.09
CA ALA A 114 0.37 -6.37 10.23
C ALA A 114 -1.14 -6.25 10.48
N VAL A 115 -1.85 -7.38 10.59
CA VAL A 115 -3.24 -7.40 11.08
C VAL A 115 -3.20 -7.67 12.59
N PRO A 116 -3.59 -6.71 13.45
CA PRO A 116 -3.54 -6.88 14.90
C PRO A 116 -4.26 -8.15 15.36
N GLY A 117 -3.62 -8.91 16.25
CA GLY A 117 -4.16 -10.17 16.78
C GLY A 117 -4.24 -11.32 15.77
N GLN A 118 -3.79 -11.13 14.54
CA GLN A 118 -3.86 -12.16 13.49
C GLN A 118 -2.48 -12.45 12.89
N ARG A 119 -2.29 -12.11 11.62
CA ARG A 119 -1.12 -12.46 10.82
C ARG A 119 -0.60 -11.24 10.08
N TRP A 120 0.68 -11.29 9.75
CA TRP A 120 1.21 -10.46 8.68
C TRP A 120 0.49 -10.80 7.38
N GLN A 121 0.28 -9.81 6.53
CA GLN A 121 -0.33 -10.00 5.22
C GLN A 121 0.39 -9.13 4.19
N VAL A 122 0.52 -9.65 2.98
CA VAL A 122 0.86 -8.85 1.80
C VAL A 122 -0.39 -8.65 0.99
N VAL A 123 -0.77 -7.39 0.75
CA VAL A 123 -1.82 -7.04 -0.20
C VAL A 123 -1.14 -6.59 -1.49
N LEU A 124 -1.55 -7.16 -2.62
CA LEU A 124 -0.96 -6.89 -3.93
C LEU A 124 -2.01 -6.98 -5.04
N TYR A 125 -1.65 -6.50 -6.23
CA TYR A 125 -2.46 -6.61 -7.42
C TYR A 125 -1.86 -7.58 -8.43
N LEU A 126 -2.73 -8.35 -9.08
CA LEU A 126 -2.43 -9.20 -10.21
C LEU A 126 -3.18 -8.66 -11.43
N ASN A 127 -2.44 -8.48 -12.52
CA ASN A 127 -2.95 -7.99 -13.79
C ASN A 127 -2.90 -9.14 -14.79
N ASN A 128 -4.05 -9.65 -15.23
CA ASN A 128 -4.08 -10.58 -16.35
C ASN A 128 -4.03 -9.77 -17.66
N ASN A 129 -2.85 -9.69 -18.25
CA ASN A 129 -2.61 -9.00 -19.52
C ASN A 129 -2.80 -9.92 -20.75
N SER A 130 -3.31 -11.13 -20.55
CA SER A 130 -3.63 -12.07 -21.63
C SER A 130 -5.10 -12.05 -22.03
N SER A 131 -5.39 -12.67 -23.16
CA SER A 131 -6.76 -12.87 -23.67
C SER A 131 -7.44 -14.13 -23.14
N ASN A 132 -6.76 -14.92 -22.29
CA ASN A 132 -7.30 -16.11 -21.66
C ASN A 132 -7.46 -15.88 -20.15
N PRO A 133 -8.38 -16.60 -19.48
CA PRO A 133 -8.38 -16.64 -18.03
C PRO A 133 -7.12 -17.36 -17.50
N VAL A 134 -6.70 -16.99 -16.30
CA VAL A 134 -5.47 -17.48 -15.67
C VAL A 134 -5.68 -17.84 -14.19
N GLU A 135 -4.90 -18.79 -13.67
CA GLU A 135 -4.93 -19.23 -12.26
C GLU A 135 -3.53 -19.07 -11.63
N PRO A 136 -3.12 -17.84 -11.33
CA PRO A 136 -1.73 -17.56 -11.02
C PRO A 136 -1.34 -18.08 -9.63
N VAL A 137 -0.07 -18.49 -9.53
CA VAL A 137 0.56 -18.86 -8.28
C VAL A 137 1.57 -17.77 -7.90
N VAL A 138 1.41 -17.22 -6.70
CA VAL A 138 2.31 -16.20 -6.14
C VAL A 138 3.06 -16.79 -4.96
N GLU A 139 4.37 -16.64 -4.95
CA GLU A 139 5.23 -17.03 -3.82
C GLU A 139 5.68 -15.78 -3.08
N CYS A 140 5.52 -15.78 -1.75
CA CYS A 140 5.88 -14.67 -0.89
C CYS A 140 6.74 -15.15 0.28
N ARG A 141 7.94 -14.57 0.39
CA ARG A 141 8.90 -14.83 1.45
C ARG A 141 8.83 -13.72 2.49
N PHE A 142 8.53 -14.09 3.73
CA PHE A 142 8.48 -13.19 4.89
C PHE A 142 9.77 -13.32 5.68
N THR A 143 10.49 -12.21 5.85
CA THR A 143 11.79 -12.20 6.53
C THR A 143 11.79 -11.24 7.72
N ASN A 144 12.78 -11.41 8.59
CA ASN A 144 13.15 -10.46 9.62
C ASN A 144 14.67 -10.41 9.77
N GLY A 145 15.32 -9.26 9.57
CA GLY A 145 16.77 -9.15 9.68
C GLY A 145 17.51 -10.07 8.69
N GLY A 146 16.88 -10.38 7.54
CA GLY A 146 17.40 -11.33 6.55
C GLY A 146 17.06 -12.81 6.82
N ASN A 147 16.60 -13.16 8.02
CA ASN A 147 16.20 -14.53 8.35
C ASN A 147 14.81 -14.84 7.81
N LEU A 148 14.63 -16.03 7.23
CA LEU A 148 13.33 -16.49 6.77
C LEU A 148 12.43 -16.84 7.96
N VAL A 149 11.27 -16.18 8.05
CA VAL A 149 10.24 -16.47 9.05
C VAL A 149 9.22 -17.45 8.48
N THR A 150 8.75 -17.22 7.25
CA THR A 150 7.77 -18.07 6.57
C THR A 150 7.88 -17.86 5.07
N ASP A 151 7.65 -18.92 4.30
CA ASP A 151 7.43 -18.84 2.85
C ASP A 151 5.98 -19.26 2.56
N THR A 152 5.25 -18.48 1.77
CA THR A 152 3.85 -18.74 1.46
C THR A 152 3.64 -18.82 -0.06
N ARG A 153 3.13 -19.97 -0.51
CA ARG A 153 2.66 -20.20 -1.88
C ARG A 153 1.15 -19.99 -1.97
N ALA A 154 0.74 -18.89 -2.58
CA ALA A 154 -0.64 -18.51 -2.79
C ALA A 154 -1.13 -18.96 -4.17
N MET A 155 -2.14 -19.83 -4.21
CA MET A 155 -2.80 -20.27 -5.43
C MET A 155 -4.07 -19.44 -5.60
N ALA A 156 -4.05 -18.49 -6.53
CA ALA A 156 -5.23 -17.68 -6.82
C ALA A 156 -6.23 -18.48 -7.66
N SER A 157 -7.52 -18.35 -7.35
CA SER A 157 -8.54 -18.83 -8.27
C SER A 157 -8.57 -17.98 -9.56
N GLN A 158 -9.34 -18.43 -10.54
CA GLN A 158 -9.40 -17.85 -11.89
C GLN A 158 -9.55 -16.32 -11.92
N ILE A 159 -8.71 -15.67 -12.74
CA ILE A 159 -8.76 -14.25 -13.09
C ILE A 159 -9.09 -14.14 -14.58
N GLY A 160 -10.15 -13.41 -14.93
CA GLY A 160 -10.57 -13.22 -16.32
C GLY A 160 -9.56 -12.42 -17.16
N PRO A 161 -9.68 -12.46 -18.50
CA PRO A 161 -8.81 -11.72 -19.40
C PRO A 161 -8.94 -10.21 -19.20
N GLY A 162 -7.82 -9.48 -19.23
CA GLY A 162 -7.81 -8.02 -19.04
C GLY A 162 -8.24 -7.56 -17.65
N VAL A 163 -8.31 -8.44 -16.65
CA VAL A 163 -8.76 -8.09 -15.29
C VAL A 163 -7.57 -7.71 -14.41
N ARG A 164 -7.73 -6.61 -13.67
CA ARG A 164 -6.91 -6.30 -12.49
C ARG A 164 -7.63 -6.83 -11.25
N ALA A 165 -6.97 -7.68 -10.49
CA ALA A 165 -7.49 -8.22 -9.24
C ALA A 165 -6.58 -7.89 -8.06
N GLY A 166 -7.16 -7.57 -6.91
CA GLY A 166 -6.45 -7.53 -5.63
C GLY A 166 -6.51 -8.90 -4.95
N ILE A 167 -5.39 -9.32 -4.34
CA ILE A 167 -5.32 -10.48 -3.45
C ILE A 167 -4.63 -10.11 -2.13
N ALA A 168 -4.90 -10.91 -1.10
CA ALA A 168 -4.19 -10.87 0.17
C ALA A 168 -3.50 -12.21 0.42
N VAL A 169 -2.19 -12.17 0.64
CA VAL A 169 -1.36 -13.33 0.96
C VAL A 169 -1.04 -13.30 2.44
N MET A 170 -1.47 -14.31 3.19
CA MET A 170 -1.22 -14.37 4.62
C MET A 170 0.19 -14.92 4.91
N GLY A 171 0.92 -14.19 5.74
CA GLY A 171 2.22 -14.57 6.28
C GLY A 171 2.12 -15.16 7.70
N PRO A 172 3.19 -15.12 8.50
CA PRO A 172 3.21 -15.66 9.85
C PRO A 172 2.26 -14.91 10.79
N ARG A 173 2.00 -15.50 11.95
CA ARG A 173 1.33 -14.79 13.05
C ARG A 173 2.17 -13.59 13.50
N VAL A 174 1.50 -12.53 13.98
CA VAL A 174 2.16 -11.26 14.36
C VAL A 174 3.05 -11.35 15.61
N ASN A 175 3.09 -12.49 16.29
CA ASN A 175 4.06 -12.77 17.36
C ASN A 175 5.48 -13.00 16.82
N TYR A 176 5.63 -13.26 15.52
CA TYR A 176 6.90 -13.14 14.83
C TYR A 176 6.94 -11.80 14.12
N PHE A 177 7.97 -11.01 14.37
CA PHE A 177 8.21 -9.78 13.64
C PHE A 177 8.62 -10.12 12.20
N VAL A 178 8.15 -9.31 11.26
CA VAL A 178 8.51 -9.36 9.85
C VAL A 178 8.87 -7.95 9.42
N ASP A 179 10.08 -7.77 8.90
CA ASP A 179 10.55 -6.47 8.40
C ASP A 179 10.28 -6.29 6.91
N ARG A 180 10.25 -7.41 6.16
CA ARG A 180 10.16 -7.43 4.71
C ARG A 180 9.37 -8.64 4.24
N ALA A 181 8.63 -8.44 3.15
CA ALA A 181 8.06 -9.52 2.37
C ALA A 181 8.40 -9.32 0.90
N SER A 182 8.98 -10.33 0.25
CA SER A 182 9.27 -10.33 -1.19
C SER A 182 8.37 -11.34 -1.88
N CYS A 183 7.58 -10.88 -2.84
CA CYS A 183 6.65 -11.71 -3.60
C CYS A 183 7.05 -11.79 -5.08
N GLN A 184 6.70 -12.90 -5.72
CA GLN A 184 6.91 -13.12 -7.14
C GLN A 184 5.80 -14.01 -7.73
N VAL A 185 5.51 -13.82 -9.02
CA VAL A 185 4.64 -14.74 -9.76
C VAL A 185 5.46 -15.98 -10.10
N ALA A 186 5.11 -17.12 -9.51
CA ALA A 186 5.75 -18.41 -9.76
C ALA A 186 5.13 -19.15 -10.94
N SER A 187 3.84 -18.95 -11.20
CA SER A 187 3.14 -19.41 -12.41
C SER A 187 2.12 -18.35 -12.81
N PRO A 188 2.12 -17.88 -14.07
CA PRO A 188 1.07 -16.99 -14.58
C PRO A 188 -0.25 -17.75 -14.76
#